data_AF-A0A1F5ALW0-F1
#
_entry.id   AF-A0A1F5ALW0-F1
#
_cell.length_a   1.000
_cell.length_b   1.000
_cell.length_c   1.000
_cell.angle_alpha   90.00
_cell.angle_beta   90.00
_cell.angle_gamma   90.00
#
_symmetry.space_group_name_H-M   'P 1'
#
loop_
_entity.id
_entity.type
_entity.pdbx_description
1 polymer ?
#
loop_
_entity_poly.entity_id
_entity_poly.type
_entity_poly.pdbx_seq_one_letter_code
_entity_poly.pdbx_strand_id
1 'polypeptide(L)'
;MKTKTSLTLLFLGLAGRSHMTKKILTWVVLCFFLVSSWSCVAYRWEQKPFEFIKQGKREGLKICAVQKKSGEKVEFSKEAPARIKGDFVVENKLAKIAIEKSNIDHPRFFHVLTPPFDLTTKDGHVYRVTQWTELENIIVGQAYAPFPVMPLSDIDLVTIRGVNVGETLLFGLGLPLAIFVFLVSPALNNSMQWGSN
;
A
#
# COMPACT_ATOMS: atom_id res chain seq x y z
N MET A 1 -31.20 -26.73 24.42
CA MET A 1 -31.33 -25.39 23.81
C MET A 1 -30.79 -24.36 24.81
N LYS A 2 -29.85 -23.51 24.37
CA LYS A 2 -29.21 -22.37 25.08
C LYS A 2 -28.33 -22.68 26.30
N THR A 3 -27.05 -22.92 26.03
CA THR A 3 -25.92 -22.63 26.93
C THR A 3 -25.71 -21.11 27.02
N LYS A 4 -25.81 -20.53 28.22
CA LYS A 4 -25.26 -19.22 28.57
C LYS A 4 -24.20 -19.45 29.65
N THR A 5 -22.95 -19.43 29.25
CA THR A 5 -21.81 -19.48 30.16
C THR A 5 -21.69 -18.13 30.84
N SER A 6 -21.96 -18.13 32.15
CA SER A 6 -21.80 -16.99 33.04
C SER A 6 -20.31 -16.75 33.30
N LEU A 7 -19.80 -15.57 32.99
CA LEU A 7 -18.46 -15.14 33.41
C LEU A 7 -18.56 -13.69 33.92
N THR A 8 -19.09 -13.55 35.13
CA THR A 8 -18.95 -12.31 35.91
C THR A 8 -18.46 -12.70 37.29
N LEU A 9 -17.29 -12.16 37.66
CA LEU A 9 -16.74 -11.93 39.00
C LEU A 9 -15.33 -12.50 39.17
N LEU A 10 -14.35 -11.59 39.13
CA LEU A 10 -13.39 -11.39 40.23
C LEU A 10 -12.57 -10.12 39.97
N PHE A 11 -13.24 -8.97 40.09
CA PHE A 11 -12.60 -7.73 40.50
C PHE A 11 -12.80 -7.62 42.00
N LEU A 12 -11.77 -7.88 42.81
CA LEU A 12 -11.48 -7.20 44.08
C LEU A 12 -10.34 -7.93 44.81
N GLY A 13 -9.24 -7.22 45.02
CA GLY A 13 -8.16 -7.65 45.91
C GLY A 13 -6.78 -7.38 45.33
N LEU A 14 -6.33 -6.12 45.38
CA LEU A 14 -4.91 -5.69 45.53
C LEU A 14 -4.85 -4.15 45.56
N ALA A 15 -5.53 -3.56 46.55
CA ALA A 15 -5.30 -2.18 46.96
C ALA A 15 -4.01 -2.14 47.79
N GLY A 16 -2.93 -1.61 47.23
CA GLY A 16 -1.68 -1.39 48.00
C GLY A 16 -0.37 -1.32 47.22
N ARG A 17 -0.30 -1.73 45.95
CA ARG A 17 0.95 -1.71 45.14
C ARG A 17 0.81 -1.05 43.76
N SER A 18 -0.25 -0.27 43.55
CA SER A 18 -0.83 -0.10 42.21
C SER A 18 -0.35 1.08 41.35
N HIS A 19 0.59 1.93 41.80
CA HIS A 19 0.96 3.12 41.01
C HIS A 19 2.03 2.85 39.94
N MET A 20 3.11 2.11 40.26
CA MET A 20 4.16 1.79 39.27
C MET A 20 3.69 0.77 38.24
N THR A 21 2.95 -0.27 38.65
CA THR A 21 2.49 -1.34 37.74
C THR A 21 1.50 -0.83 36.69
N LYS A 22 0.63 0.14 37.06
CA LYS A 22 -0.28 0.80 36.13
C LYS A 22 0.47 1.62 35.09
N LYS A 23 1.51 2.37 35.50
CA LYS A 23 2.35 3.15 34.58
C LYS A 23 3.08 2.27 33.58
N ILE A 24 3.66 1.17 34.05
CA ILE A 24 4.36 0.20 33.19
C ILE A 24 3.38 -0.42 32.18
N LEU A 25 2.20 -0.86 32.65
CA LEU A 25 1.18 -1.43 31.77
C LEU A 25 0.71 -0.42 30.72
N THR A 26 0.47 0.84 31.09
CA THR A 26 0.10 1.90 30.15
C THR A 26 1.18 2.15 29.11
N TRP A 27 2.45 2.18 29.51
CA TRP A 27 3.57 2.33 28.56
C TRP A 27 3.69 1.14 27.61
N VAL A 28 3.51 -0.08 28.09
CA VAL A 28 3.53 -1.29 27.26
C VAL A 28 2.39 -1.27 26.24
N VAL A 29 1.17 -0.93 26.66
CA VAL A 29 0.00 -0.83 25.77
C VAL A 29 0.18 0.30 24.75
N LEU A 30 0.73 1.45 25.17
CA LEU A 30 1.00 2.56 24.28
C LEU A 30 2.06 2.20 23.23
N CYS A 31 3.18 1.59 23.64
CA CYS A 31 4.22 1.12 22.72
C CYS A 31 3.67 0.07 21.75
N PHE A 32 2.83 -0.87 22.24
CA PHE A 32 2.17 -1.85 21.39
C PHE A 32 1.24 -1.19 20.35
N PHE A 33 0.46 -0.19 20.77
CA PHE A 33 -0.42 0.56 19.89
C PHE A 33 0.36 1.36 18.85
N LEU A 34 1.48 1.98 19.23
CA LEU A 34 2.36 2.72 18.32
C LEU A 34 3.04 1.82 17.29
N VAL A 35 3.53 0.64 17.69
CA VAL A 35 4.12 -0.32 16.75
C VAL A 35 3.04 -0.95 15.85
N SER A 36 1.88 -1.28 16.41
CA SER A 36 0.77 -1.86 15.64
C SER A 36 0.19 -0.86 14.65
N SER A 37 0.06 0.42 15.02
CA SER A 37 -0.37 1.50 14.11
C SER A 37 0.65 1.79 13.01
N TRP A 38 1.91 1.40 13.21
CA TRP A 38 2.98 1.43 12.20
C TRP A 38 3.18 0.10 11.47
N SER A 39 2.26 -0.88 11.60
CA SER A 39 2.36 -2.15 10.87
C SER A 39 2.36 -1.89 9.37
N CYS A 40 3.56 -1.77 8.82
CA CYS A 40 3.79 -1.55 7.41
C CYS A 40 3.52 -2.88 6.71
N VAL A 41 2.63 -2.85 5.72
CA VAL A 41 2.47 -3.97 4.80
C VAL A 41 3.81 -4.14 4.06
N ALA A 42 4.50 -5.24 4.29
CA ALA A 42 5.71 -5.57 3.57
C ALA A 42 5.32 -6.02 2.16
N TYR A 43 5.98 -5.46 1.15
CA TYR A 43 5.70 -5.81 -0.24
C TYR A 43 6.92 -6.46 -0.87
N ARG A 44 6.69 -7.49 -1.68
CA ARG A 44 7.72 -8.13 -2.49
C ARG A 44 7.28 -8.24 -3.94
N TRP A 45 8.24 -8.24 -4.84
CA TRP A 45 7.98 -8.50 -6.26
C TRP A 45 7.96 -10.00 -6.49
N GLU A 46 6.83 -10.51 -6.97
CA GLU A 46 6.65 -11.93 -7.28
C GLU A 46 6.51 -12.11 -8.79
N GLN A 47 7.26 -13.03 -9.36
CA GLN A 47 7.09 -13.47 -10.73
C GLN A 47 6.08 -14.62 -10.76
N LYS A 48 5.04 -14.50 -11.59
CA LYS A 48 4.01 -15.53 -11.77
C LYS A 48 3.71 -15.73 -13.25
N PRO A 49 3.35 -16.95 -13.68
CA PRO A 49 2.87 -17.15 -15.03
C PRO A 49 1.52 -16.45 -15.20
N PHE A 50 1.36 -15.77 -16.32
CA PHE A 50 0.23 -14.87 -16.56
C PHE A 50 -1.12 -15.60 -16.49
N GLU A 51 -1.14 -16.87 -16.89
CA GLU A 51 -2.30 -17.75 -16.86
C GLU A 51 -2.88 -17.95 -15.46
N PHE A 52 -2.05 -17.89 -14.41
CA PHE A 52 -2.50 -18.06 -13.02
C PHE A 52 -3.24 -16.83 -12.47
N ILE A 53 -3.21 -15.71 -13.19
CA ILE A 53 -3.91 -14.49 -12.78
C ILE A 53 -5.33 -14.53 -13.31
N LYS A 54 -6.30 -14.69 -12.40
CA LYS A 54 -7.74 -14.63 -12.70
C LYS A 54 -8.09 -13.32 -13.42
N GLN A 55 -8.84 -13.42 -14.52
CA GLN A 55 -9.23 -12.27 -15.37
C GLN A 55 -9.82 -11.11 -14.56
N GLY A 56 -10.75 -11.37 -13.65
CA GLY A 56 -11.37 -10.32 -12.82
C GLY A 56 -10.44 -9.62 -11.82
N LYS A 57 -9.19 -10.08 -11.65
CA LYS A 57 -8.18 -9.41 -10.81
C LYS A 57 -7.11 -8.67 -11.62
N ARG A 58 -7.14 -8.73 -12.96
CA ARG A 58 -6.07 -8.21 -13.82
C ARG A 58 -5.97 -6.69 -13.86
N GLU A 59 -7.11 -5.99 -13.89
CA GLU A 59 -7.14 -4.53 -14.11
C GLU A 59 -6.54 -3.72 -12.94
N GLY A 60 -6.55 -4.26 -11.73
CA GLY A 60 -5.98 -3.61 -10.54
C GLY A 60 -4.50 -3.89 -10.29
N LEU A 61 -3.87 -4.78 -11.08
CA LEU A 61 -2.50 -5.20 -10.81
C LEU A 61 -1.48 -4.19 -11.32
N LYS A 62 -0.51 -3.89 -10.46
CA LYS A 62 0.68 -3.12 -10.81
C LYS A 62 1.76 -4.07 -11.29
N ILE A 63 2.09 -3.97 -12.56
CA ILE A 63 3.09 -4.80 -13.24
C ILE A 63 4.38 -4.01 -13.36
N CYS A 64 5.49 -4.57 -12.89
CA CYS A 64 6.80 -3.94 -12.99
C CYS A 64 7.70 -4.56 -14.04
N ALA A 65 7.46 -5.80 -14.43
CA ALA A 65 8.14 -6.41 -15.55
C ALA A 65 7.26 -7.49 -16.16
N VAL A 66 7.48 -7.73 -17.45
CA VAL A 66 6.83 -8.78 -18.21
C VAL A 66 7.90 -9.52 -18.99
N GLN A 67 7.79 -10.85 -19.04
CA GLN A 67 8.57 -11.68 -19.92
C GLN A 67 7.66 -12.22 -21.01
N LYS A 68 8.04 -11.96 -22.26
CA LYS A 68 7.33 -12.47 -23.43
C LYS A 68 7.60 -13.95 -23.61
N LYS A 69 6.72 -14.64 -24.34
CA LYS A 69 6.92 -16.02 -24.81
C LYS A 69 8.17 -16.18 -25.68
N SER A 70 8.65 -15.10 -26.31
CA SER A 70 9.93 -15.07 -27.02
C SER A 70 11.16 -15.15 -26.10
N GLY A 71 10.97 -15.02 -24.78
CA GLY A 71 12.05 -14.90 -23.79
C GLY A 71 12.49 -13.47 -23.52
N GLU A 72 12.04 -12.49 -24.30
CA GLU A 72 12.36 -11.07 -24.11
C GLU A 72 11.73 -10.54 -22.81
N LYS A 73 12.54 -9.88 -21.98
CA LYS A 73 12.08 -9.25 -20.74
C LYS A 73 11.94 -7.75 -20.95
N VAL A 74 10.74 -7.24 -20.69
CA VAL A 74 10.41 -5.81 -20.71
C VAL A 74 10.19 -5.35 -19.28
N GLU A 75 11.02 -4.43 -18.81
CA GLU A 75 10.90 -3.81 -17.49
C GLU A 75 10.20 -2.46 -17.60
N PHE A 76 9.30 -2.20 -16.66
CA PHE A 76 8.52 -0.97 -16.57
C PHE A 76 9.01 -0.10 -15.41
N SER A 77 8.72 1.20 -15.48
CA SER A 77 9.04 2.13 -14.40
C SER A 77 8.36 1.75 -13.08
N LYS A 78 9.09 1.88 -11.97
CA LYS A 78 8.56 1.67 -10.61
C LYS A 78 7.59 2.78 -10.19
N GLU A 79 7.77 4.00 -10.71
CA GLU A 79 6.96 5.17 -10.39
C GLU A 79 5.60 5.14 -11.11
N ALA A 80 5.61 4.64 -12.36
CA ALA A 80 4.44 4.48 -13.21
C ALA A 80 4.33 3.03 -13.70
N PRO A 81 3.95 2.08 -12.82
CA PRO A 81 3.88 0.66 -13.18
C PRO A 81 2.80 0.44 -14.25
N ALA A 82 3.06 -0.52 -15.13
CA ALA A 82 2.11 -0.91 -16.16
C ALA A 82 0.89 -1.60 -15.55
N ARG A 83 -0.24 -1.53 -16.26
CA ARG A 83 -1.52 -2.12 -15.88
C ARG A 83 -2.12 -2.87 -17.07
N ILE A 84 -3.01 -3.80 -16.80
CA ILE A 84 -3.76 -4.48 -17.85
C ILE A 84 -5.05 -3.71 -18.10
N LYS A 85 -5.32 -3.37 -19.36
CA LYS A 85 -6.57 -2.74 -19.77
C LYS A 85 -7.06 -3.44 -21.03
N GLY A 86 -8.21 -4.13 -20.93
CA GLY A 86 -8.68 -5.02 -21.99
C GLY A 86 -7.64 -6.10 -22.30
N ASP A 87 -7.29 -6.22 -23.58
CA ASP A 87 -6.37 -7.25 -24.10
C ASP A 87 -4.90 -6.81 -24.21
N PHE A 88 -4.54 -5.69 -23.60
CA PHE A 88 -3.18 -5.13 -23.66
C PHE A 88 -2.61 -4.79 -22.29
N VAL A 89 -1.30 -4.93 -22.16
CA VAL A 89 -0.53 -4.26 -21.11
C VAL A 89 -0.29 -2.82 -21.53
N VAL A 90 -0.73 -1.92 -20.68
CA VAL A 90 -0.66 -0.49 -20.86
C VAL A 90 0.35 0.08 -19.87
N GLU A 91 1.34 0.78 -20.40
CA GLU A 91 2.31 1.53 -19.60
C GLU A 91 1.93 3.01 -19.61
N ASN A 92 2.00 3.65 -18.44
CA ASN A 92 1.82 5.08 -18.36
C ASN A 92 3.18 5.75 -18.57
N LYS A 93 3.38 6.33 -19.76
CA LYS A 93 4.60 7.10 -20.05
C LYS A 93 4.29 8.58 -20.09
N LEU A 94 5.30 9.38 -19.75
CA LEU A 94 5.27 10.81 -20.01
C LEU A 94 5.23 11.04 -21.52
N ALA A 95 4.11 11.57 -21.98
CA ALA A 95 3.91 11.99 -23.35
C ALA A 95 3.82 13.50 -23.42
N LYS A 96 4.32 14.06 -24.51
CA LYS A 96 4.05 15.45 -24.84
C LYS A 96 2.59 15.54 -25.24
N ILE A 97 1.84 16.39 -24.54
CA ILE A 97 0.45 16.70 -24.84
C ILE A 97 0.36 18.12 -25.37
N ALA A 98 -0.55 18.33 -26.31
CA ALA A 98 -0.97 19.64 -26.78
C ALA A 98 -2.49 19.64 -26.75
N ILE A 99 -3.08 20.39 -25.82
CA ILE A 99 -4.53 20.42 -25.59
C ILE A 99 -4.99 21.87 -25.78
N GLU A 100 -5.96 22.08 -26.66
CA GLU A 100 -6.58 23.40 -26.79
C GLU A 100 -7.36 23.75 -25.51
N LYS A 101 -7.23 24.99 -25.05
CA LYS A 101 -7.97 25.49 -23.88
C LYS A 101 -9.49 25.37 -24.04
N SER A 102 -9.96 25.45 -25.28
CA SER A 102 -11.36 25.28 -25.68
C SER A 102 -11.90 23.89 -25.32
N ASN A 103 -11.04 22.87 -25.29
CA ASN A 103 -11.40 21.47 -25.01
C ASN A 103 -11.25 21.08 -23.54
N ILE A 104 -10.88 22.03 -22.66
CA ILE A 104 -10.77 21.77 -21.23
C ILE A 104 -12.14 22.03 -20.60
N ASP A 105 -12.56 21.13 -19.71
CA ASP A 105 -13.87 21.24 -19.07
C ASP A 105 -13.95 22.48 -18.17
N HIS A 106 -12.91 22.72 -17.38
CA HIS A 106 -12.81 23.90 -16.51
C HIS A 106 -11.48 24.65 -16.66
N PRO A 107 -11.31 25.46 -17.71
CA PRO A 107 -10.04 26.14 -17.99
C PRO A 107 -9.64 27.16 -16.92
N ARG A 108 -10.59 27.69 -16.13
CA ARG A 108 -10.31 28.71 -15.10
C ARG A 108 -9.55 28.17 -13.88
N PHE A 109 -9.63 26.87 -13.59
CA PHE A 109 -8.91 26.26 -12.46
C PHE A 109 -7.48 25.87 -12.82
N PHE A 110 -7.12 25.93 -14.10
CA PHE A 110 -5.82 25.48 -14.59
C PHE A 110 -4.64 26.28 -14.01
N HIS A 111 -4.79 27.61 -13.89
CA HIS A 111 -3.72 28.50 -13.42
C HIS A 111 -3.41 28.40 -11.92
N VAL A 112 -4.24 27.72 -11.13
CA VAL A 112 -4.12 27.63 -9.67
C VAL A 112 -3.45 26.33 -9.24
N LEU A 113 -3.31 25.36 -10.15
CA LEU A 113 -2.87 24.01 -9.82
C LEU A 113 -1.35 23.86 -9.92
N THR A 114 -0.71 23.56 -8.78
CA THR A 114 0.68 23.13 -8.73
C THR A 114 0.80 21.71 -9.29
N PRO A 115 1.70 21.44 -10.26
CA PRO A 115 1.92 20.08 -10.74
C PRO A 115 2.40 19.12 -9.64
N PRO A 116 2.02 17.83 -9.68
CA PRO A 116 1.17 17.20 -10.69
C PRO A 116 -0.33 17.36 -10.39
N PHE A 117 -1.15 17.61 -11.42
CA PHE A 117 -2.61 17.66 -11.30
C PHE A 117 -3.30 16.93 -12.47
N ASP A 118 -4.57 16.60 -12.27
CA ASP A 118 -5.39 15.91 -13.28
C ASP A 118 -6.18 16.95 -14.10
N LEU A 119 -6.01 16.90 -15.42
CA LEU A 119 -6.68 17.76 -16.39
C LEU A 119 -7.73 16.94 -17.14
N THR A 120 -8.99 17.33 -17.00
CA THR A 120 -10.11 16.68 -17.70
C THR A 120 -10.51 17.49 -18.93
N THR A 121 -10.56 16.81 -20.06
CA THR A 121 -11.07 17.35 -21.33
C THR A 121 -12.58 17.16 -21.42
N LYS A 122 -13.25 17.94 -22.29
CA LYS A 122 -14.70 17.81 -22.53
C LYS A 122 -15.09 16.45 -23.09
N ASP A 123 -14.16 15.80 -23.79
CA ASP A 123 -14.29 14.43 -24.30
C ASP A 123 -14.24 13.36 -23.18
N GLY A 124 -14.03 13.77 -21.92
CA GLY A 124 -13.98 12.89 -20.75
C GLY A 124 -12.62 12.24 -20.53
N HIS A 125 -11.59 12.58 -21.32
CA HIS A 125 -10.23 12.11 -21.09
C HIS A 125 -9.57 12.88 -19.94
N VAL A 126 -8.94 12.14 -19.02
CA VAL A 126 -8.20 12.68 -17.89
C VAL A 126 -6.70 12.48 -18.11
N TYR A 127 -5.96 13.58 -18.11
CA TYR A 127 -4.51 13.63 -18.27
C TYR A 127 -3.85 14.06 -16.96
N ARG A 128 -2.94 13.26 -16.43
CA ARG A 128 -2.16 13.66 -15.25
C ARG A 128 -0.94 14.47 -15.69
N VAL A 129 -1.04 15.79 -15.62
CA VAL A 129 -0.05 16.75 -16.10
C VAL A 129 1.06 16.92 -15.06
N THR A 130 2.32 16.77 -15.47
CA THR A 130 3.50 16.94 -14.61
C THR A 130 4.26 18.23 -14.90
N GLN A 131 4.26 18.68 -16.15
CA GLN A 131 4.85 19.93 -16.61
C GLN A 131 3.96 20.54 -17.67
N TRP A 132 3.85 21.86 -17.71
CA TRP A 132 3.07 22.53 -18.75
C TRP A 132 3.62 23.92 -19.02
N THR A 133 3.29 24.42 -20.20
CA THR A 133 3.52 25.78 -20.66
C THR A 133 2.36 26.16 -21.56
N GLU A 134 1.97 27.43 -21.47
CA GLU A 134 0.88 27.98 -22.25
C GLU A 134 1.43 28.68 -23.48
N LEU A 135 0.92 28.29 -24.65
CA LEU A 135 1.23 28.86 -25.94
C LEU A 135 -0.08 29.35 -26.55
N GLU A 136 -0.35 30.64 -26.38
CA GLU A 136 -1.57 31.31 -26.84
C GLU A 136 -2.85 30.60 -26.34
N ASN A 137 -3.49 29.78 -27.20
CA ASN A 137 -4.71 29.04 -26.92
C ASN A 137 -4.50 27.54 -26.66
N ILE A 138 -3.25 27.09 -26.65
CA ILE A 138 -2.87 25.68 -26.50
C ILE A 138 -2.05 25.52 -25.22
N ILE A 139 -2.35 24.48 -24.48
CA ILE A 139 -1.56 24.03 -23.34
C ILE A 139 -0.66 22.91 -23.85
N VAL A 140 0.65 23.17 -23.85
CA VAL A 140 1.65 22.18 -24.22
C VAL A 140 2.35 21.72 -22.95
N GLY A 141 2.48 20.41 -22.77
CA GLY A 141 3.04 19.90 -21.53
C GLY A 141 3.46 18.45 -21.62
N GLN A 142 3.87 17.90 -20.48
CA GLN A 142 4.06 16.49 -20.29
C GLN A 142 2.98 15.97 -19.37
N ALA A 143 2.32 14.89 -19.80
CA ALA A 143 1.35 14.19 -19.00
C ALA A 143 1.56 12.68 -19.10
N TYR A 144 1.16 11.95 -18.06
CA TYR A 144 1.11 10.50 -18.14
C TYR A 144 -0.05 10.08 -19.02
N ALA A 145 0.27 9.44 -20.14
CA ALA A 145 -0.71 8.86 -21.05
C ALA A 145 -0.57 7.32 -21.10
N PRO A 146 -1.68 6.58 -21.18
CA PRO A 146 -1.67 5.13 -21.33
C PRO A 146 -1.23 4.74 -22.74
N PHE A 147 -0.12 4.00 -22.87
CA PHE A 147 0.33 3.43 -24.13
C PHE A 147 0.24 1.91 -24.11
N PRO A 148 -0.42 1.28 -25.10
CA PRO A 148 -0.37 -0.17 -25.25
C PRO A 148 1.06 -0.57 -25.62
N VAL A 149 1.68 -1.42 -24.80
CA VAL A 149 3.06 -1.88 -25.02
C VAL A 149 3.08 -3.26 -25.67
N MET A 150 2.20 -4.15 -25.24
CA MET A 150 2.12 -5.51 -25.78
C MET A 150 0.74 -6.14 -25.54
N PRO A 151 0.28 -7.04 -26.43
CA PRO A 151 -0.93 -7.81 -26.21
C PRO A 151 -0.70 -8.87 -25.13
N LEU A 152 -1.79 -9.26 -24.44
CA LEU A 152 -1.73 -10.30 -23.41
C LEU A 152 -1.34 -11.68 -23.94
N SER A 153 -1.57 -11.95 -25.23
CA SER A 153 -1.23 -13.20 -25.91
C SER A 153 0.26 -13.53 -25.87
N ASP A 154 1.09 -12.49 -25.85
CA ASP A 154 2.53 -12.59 -26.01
C ASP A 154 3.24 -12.77 -24.67
N ILE A 155 2.50 -12.69 -23.57
CA ILE A 155 3.02 -12.71 -22.21
C ILE A 155 3.10 -14.14 -21.70
N ASP A 156 4.26 -14.48 -21.12
CA ASP A 156 4.47 -15.74 -20.41
C ASP A 156 4.46 -15.50 -18.89
N LEU A 157 5.41 -14.70 -18.41
CA LEU A 157 5.59 -14.40 -16.99
C LEU A 157 5.35 -12.91 -16.72
N VAL A 158 4.77 -12.61 -15.56
CA VAL A 158 4.57 -11.25 -15.08
C VAL A 158 5.11 -11.08 -13.68
N THR A 159 5.77 -9.95 -13.45
CA THR A 159 6.27 -9.56 -12.14
C THR A 159 5.32 -8.54 -11.53
N ILE A 160 4.60 -8.97 -10.49
CA ILE A 160 3.57 -8.17 -9.81
C ILE A 160 3.98 -7.88 -8.38
N ARG A 161 3.45 -6.79 -7.81
CA ARG A 161 3.64 -6.46 -6.40
C ARG A 161 2.73 -7.33 -5.54
N GLY A 162 3.32 -8.26 -4.79
CA GLY A 162 2.64 -9.08 -3.79
C GLY A 162 2.86 -8.54 -2.38
N VAL A 163 1.94 -8.86 -1.48
CA VAL A 163 2.14 -8.65 -0.04
C VAL A 163 2.95 -9.83 0.51
N ASN A 164 4.05 -9.53 1.21
CA ASN A 164 4.79 -10.53 1.94
C ASN A 164 4.10 -10.78 3.29
N VAL A 165 3.17 -11.73 3.31
CA VAL A 165 2.35 -12.03 4.51
C VAL A 165 3.23 -12.44 5.69
N GLY A 166 4.26 -13.25 5.47
CA GLY A 166 5.14 -13.72 6.55
C GLY A 166 5.91 -12.59 7.23
N GLU A 167 6.51 -11.71 6.42
CA GLU A 167 7.22 -10.54 6.92
C GLU A 167 6.26 -9.52 7.56
N THR A 168 5.09 -9.32 6.96
CA THR A 168 4.04 -8.45 7.53
C THR A 168 3.56 -8.97 8.89
N LEU A 169 3.40 -10.29 9.06
CA LEU A 169 3.03 -10.91 10.35
C LEU A 169 4.16 -10.84 11.37
N LEU A 170 5.42 -11.03 10.95
CA LEU A 170 6.57 -10.91 11.83
C LEU A 170 6.68 -9.49 12.42
N PHE A 171 6.53 -8.47 11.58
CA PHE A 171 6.54 -7.07 12.04
C PHE A 171 5.29 -6.70 12.82
N GLY A 172 4.11 -7.18 12.42
CA GLY A 172 2.84 -6.83 13.05
C GLY A 172 2.55 -7.55 14.37
N LEU A 173 3.05 -8.78 14.55
CA LEU A 173 2.77 -9.62 15.74
C LEU A 173 4.06 -10.07 16.47
N GLY A 174 5.11 -10.43 15.73
CA GLY A 174 6.33 -10.98 16.32
C GLY A 174 7.11 -9.97 17.15
N LEU A 175 7.35 -8.78 16.60
CA LEU A 175 8.11 -7.73 17.29
C LEU A 175 7.40 -7.22 18.56
N PRO A 176 6.07 -6.93 18.54
CA PRO A 176 5.35 -6.52 19.73
C PRO A 176 5.27 -7.60 20.83
N LEU A 177 5.11 -8.88 20.46
CA LEU A 177 5.13 -10.00 21.41
C LEU A 177 6.49 -10.16 22.08
N ALA A 178 7.58 -10.04 21.32
CA ALA A 178 8.93 -10.12 21.87
C ALA A 178 9.21 -8.98 22.87
N ILE A 179 8.77 -7.75 22.55
CA ILE A 179 8.87 -6.60 23.46
C ILE A 179 8.03 -6.85 24.73
N PHE A 180 6.81 -7.37 24.59
CA PHE A 180 5.95 -7.69 25.73
C PHE A 180 6.61 -8.72 26.66
N VAL A 181 7.13 -9.81 26.11
CA VAL A 181 7.85 -10.84 26.90
C VAL A 181 9.08 -10.23 27.57
N PHE A 182 9.89 -9.45 26.86
CA PHE A 182 11.11 -8.86 27.41
C PHE A 182 10.83 -7.85 28.55
N LEU A 183 9.76 -7.06 28.45
CA LEU A 183 9.39 -6.08 29.47
C LEU A 183 8.66 -6.69 30.68
N VAL A 184 7.88 -7.76 30.48
CA VAL A 184 7.07 -8.39 31.54
C VAL A 184 7.83 -9.49 32.29
N SER A 185 8.76 -10.20 31.63
CA SER A 185 9.52 -11.29 32.26
C SER A 185 10.35 -10.88 33.49
N PRO A 186 11.12 -9.77 33.48
CA PRO A 186 11.85 -9.34 34.68
C PRO A 186 10.90 -8.80 35.78
N ALA A 187 9.69 -8.35 35.44
CA ALA A 187 8.69 -7.90 36.43
C ALA A 187 8.06 -9.08 37.19
N LEU A 188 7.93 -10.26 36.56
CA LEU A 188 7.46 -11.48 37.22
C LEU A 188 8.55 -12.11 38.09
N ASN A 189 9.80 -12.12 37.65
CA ASN A 189 10.88 -12.79 38.37
C ASN A 189 11.22 -12.12 39.73
N ASN A 190 11.10 -10.80 39.82
CA ASN A 190 11.32 -10.05 41.07
C ASN A 190 10.18 -10.20 42.09
N SER A 191 9.03 -10.75 41.70
CA SER A 191 7.90 -10.98 42.62
C SER A 191 8.01 -12.26 43.45
N MET A 192 8.89 -13.18 43.07
CA MET A 192 9.06 -14.48 43.76
C MET A 192 10.07 -14.46 44.94
N GLN A 193 10.86 -13.40 45.12
CA GLN A 193 11.84 -13.33 46.22
C GLN A 193 11.32 -12.74 47.54
N TRP A 194 10.04 -12.35 47.64
CA TRP A 194 9.46 -11.73 48.85
C TRP A 194 8.62 -12.70 49.72
N GLY A 195 9.00 -13.99 49.75
CA GLY A 195 8.27 -15.04 50.48
C GLY A 195 9.13 -15.91 51.39
N SER A 196 10.30 -15.42 51.82
CA SER A 196 11.18 -16.14 52.74
C SER A 196 11.90 -15.11 53.63
N ASN A 197 11.23 -14.70 54.71
CA ASN A 197 11.82 -14.32 55.98
C ASN A 197 10.76 -14.55 57.05
#